data_AF-A0A6B0DYA3-F1
#
_entry.id   AF-A0A6B0DYA3-F1
#
_cell.length_a   1.000
_cell.length_b   1.000
_cell.length_c   1.000
_cell.angle_alpha   90.00
_cell.angle_beta   90.00
_cell.angle_gamma   90.00
#
_symmetry.space_group_name_H-M   'P 1'
#
loop_
_entity.id
_entity.type
_entity.pdbx_description
1 polymer ?
#
loop_
_entity_poly.entity_id
_entity_poly.type
_entity_poly.pdbx_seq_one_letter_code
_entity_poly.pdbx_strand_id
1 'polypeptide(L)'
;MKRVIVLLAVIFTLLPLIALSSGQNEVTYPTITIHMLNGTNSTITDSIWKDLIFPILYSKTISKYNWSNDPQSKYVFFTYDLQGLNPFGVQFVFALEKYNNVSFYSVTQALLYVRNLPSMHPGYTNGELLDMGVLPGFPNSPIKSQQTPFYLSLPFIVLIVLILSVFIMYYVFNKL
;
A
#
# COMPACT_ATOMS: atom_id res chain seq x y z
N MET A 1 -55.81 -6.34 -9.27
CA MET A 1 -55.15 -6.74 -8.00
C MET A 1 -53.83 -7.47 -8.19
N LYS A 2 -53.72 -8.49 -9.05
CA LYS A 2 -52.45 -9.22 -9.28
C LYS A 2 -51.27 -8.38 -9.81
N ARG A 3 -51.52 -7.30 -10.57
CA ARG A 3 -50.46 -6.42 -11.13
C ARG A 3 -49.86 -5.43 -10.12
N VAL A 4 -50.59 -5.09 -9.06
CA VAL A 4 -50.09 -4.20 -7.99
C VAL A 4 -49.14 -4.96 -7.05
N ILE A 5 -49.41 -6.25 -6.83
CA ILE A 5 -48.58 -7.14 -6.01
C ILE A 5 -47.20 -7.36 -6.66
N VAL A 6 -47.15 -7.43 -7.99
CA VAL A 6 -45.88 -7.58 -8.73
C VAL A 6 -45.03 -6.30 -8.65
N LEU A 7 -45.64 -5.12 -8.68
CA LEU A 7 -44.93 -3.84 -8.55
C LEU A 7 -44.39 -3.62 -7.13
N LEU A 8 -45.12 -4.04 -6.09
CA LEU A 8 -44.63 -3.99 -4.71
C LEU A 8 -43.47 -4.97 -4.46
N ALA A 9 -43.48 -6.14 -5.10
CA ALA A 9 -42.41 -7.13 -4.99
C ALA A 9 -41.10 -6.68 -5.67
N VAL A 10 -41.18 -5.93 -6.78
CA VAL A 10 -40.00 -5.41 -7.49
C VAL A 10 -39.36 -4.22 -6.76
N ILE A 11 -40.16 -3.42 -6.03
CA ILE A 11 -39.65 -2.31 -5.20
C ILE A 11 -38.89 -2.84 -3.96
N PHE A 12 -39.28 -3.99 -3.41
CA PHE A 12 -38.58 -4.62 -2.28
C PHE A 12 -37.24 -5.29 -2.66
N THR A 13 -36.99 -5.51 -3.95
CA THR A 13 -35.70 -6.05 -4.44
C THR A 13 -34.66 -4.96 -4.75
N LEU A 14 -35.00 -3.68 -4.58
CA LEU A 14 -34.22 -2.55 -5.08
C LEU A 14 -33.77 -1.55 -4.00
N LEU A 15 -33.61 -1.94 -2.73
CA LEU A 15 -32.70 -1.38 -1.69
C LEU A 15 -33.17 -1.81 -0.28
N PRO A 16 -32.27 -2.14 0.68
CA PRO A 16 -30.94 -1.58 0.80
C PRO A 16 -29.81 -2.64 0.78
N LEU A 17 -28.77 -2.35 0.00
CA LEU A 17 -27.43 -2.84 0.30
C LEU A 17 -26.91 -2.00 1.50
N ILE A 18 -27.44 -2.26 2.69
CA ILE A 18 -26.89 -1.75 3.95
C ILE A 18 -26.51 -2.96 4.80
N ALA A 19 -25.32 -2.85 5.39
CA ALA A 19 -24.66 -3.79 6.28
C ALA A 19 -23.87 -4.91 5.60
N LEU A 20 -22.63 -4.58 5.25
CA LEU A 20 -21.47 -5.25 5.83
C LEU A 20 -20.33 -4.23 5.93
N SER A 21 -20.49 -3.21 6.79
CA SER A 21 -19.30 -2.70 7.45
C SER A 21 -18.87 -3.81 8.38
N SER A 22 -17.87 -4.58 7.98
CA SER A 22 -17.12 -5.41 8.91
C SER A 22 -16.76 -4.50 10.08
N GLY A 23 -17.23 -4.83 11.28
CA GLY A 23 -16.89 -4.13 12.51
C GLY A 23 -15.39 -4.18 12.74
N GLN A 24 -14.64 -3.31 12.06
CA GLN A 24 -13.38 -2.82 12.55
C GLN A 24 -13.77 -1.94 13.72
N ASN A 25 -13.43 -2.38 14.94
CA ASN A 25 -13.39 -1.51 16.10
C ASN A 25 -12.79 -0.17 15.65
N GLU A 26 -13.52 0.91 15.87
CA GLU A 26 -13.09 2.23 15.41
C GLU A 26 -11.75 2.55 16.06
N VAL A 27 -10.68 2.48 15.26
CA VAL A 27 -9.34 2.79 15.72
C VAL A 27 -9.20 4.30 15.75
N THR A 28 -8.82 4.85 16.90
CA THR A 28 -8.42 6.25 17.04
C THR A 28 -6.90 6.34 16.89
N TYR A 29 -6.46 7.08 15.89
CA TYR A 29 -5.05 7.32 15.62
C TYR A 29 -4.55 8.54 16.41
N PRO A 30 -3.27 8.53 16.85
CA PRO A 30 -2.71 9.63 17.61
C PRO A 30 -2.57 10.89 16.76
N THR A 31 -2.79 12.04 17.40
CA THR A 31 -2.57 13.36 16.80
C THR A 31 -1.09 13.69 16.82
N ILE A 32 -0.53 14.09 15.67
CA ILE A 32 0.89 14.38 15.51
C ILE A 32 1.08 15.81 15.03
N THR A 33 1.84 16.60 15.80
CA THR A 33 2.25 17.93 15.38
C THR A 33 3.55 17.84 14.60
N ILE A 34 3.56 18.43 13.42
CA ILE A 34 4.69 18.50 12.50
C ILE A 34 5.16 19.95 12.44
N HIS A 35 6.47 20.13 12.62
CA HIS A 35 7.14 21.42 12.46
C HIS A 35 7.71 21.48 11.04
N MET A 36 7.01 22.18 10.15
CA MET A 36 7.42 22.29 8.75
C MET A 36 8.68 23.16 8.65
N LEU A 37 9.52 22.89 7.64
CA LEU A 37 10.78 23.62 7.44
C LEU A 37 10.60 25.13 7.14
N ASN A 38 9.41 25.53 6.70
CA ASN A 38 9.05 26.94 6.49
C ASN A 38 8.69 27.68 7.79
N GLY A 39 8.77 27.02 8.96
CA GLY A 39 8.44 27.57 10.26
C GLY A 39 6.96 27.49 10.64
N THR A 40 6.11 26.91 9.80
CA THR A 40 4.70 26.67 10.13
C THR A 40 4.51 25.34 10.83
N ASN A 41 3.50 25.24 11.69
CA ASN A 41 3.12 23.98 12.32
C ASN A 41 1.87 23.44 11.62
N SER A 42 1.87 22.14 11.37
CA SER A 42 0.67 21.42 10.91
C SER A 42 0.40 20.26 11.85
N THR A 43 -0.85 19.85 11.94
CA THR A 43 -1.27 18.77 12.83
C THR A 43 -1.94 17.69 12.02
N ILE A 44 -1.43 16.47 12.09
CA ILE A 44 -2.09 15.28 11.55
C ILE A 44 -3.01 14.74 12.63
N THR A 45 -4.32 14.93 12.46
CA THR A 45 -5.38 14.41 13.32
C THR A 45 -5.82 13.01 12.90
N ASP A 46 -6.62 12.35 13.74
CA ASP A 46 -7.29 11.08 13.41
C ASP A 46 -8.03 11.13 12.06
N SER A 47 -8.76 12.22 11.79
CA SER A 47 -9.44 12.42 10.51
C SER A 47 -8.48 12.52 9.33
N ILE A 48 -7.34 13.20 9.46
CA ILE A 48 -6.36 13.29 8.38
C ILE A 48 -5.74 11.91 8.10
N TRP A 49 -5.50 11.10 9.14
CA TRP A 49 -5.09 9.71 8.93
C TRP A 49 -6.13 8.93 8.12
N LYS A 50 -7.40 8.97 8.54
CA LYS A 50 -8.51 8.20 7.94
C LYS A 50 -8.90 8.68 6.53
N ASP A 51 -8.96 9.98 6.32
CA ASP A 51 -9.55 10.57 5.11
C ASP A 51 -8.52 10.93 4.04
N LEU A 52 -7.23 11.04 4.42
CA LEU A 52 -6.16 11.44 3.50
C LEU A 52 -5.05 10.41 3.42
N ILE A 53 -4.39 10.08 4.53
CA ILE A 53 -3.14 9.31 4.49
C ILE A 53 -3.38 7.84 4.17
N PHE A 54 -4.31 7.18 4.87
CA PHE A 54 -4.63 5.78 4.60
C PHE A 54 -5.21 5.55 3.19
N PRO A 55 -6.16 6.37 2.69
CA PRO A 55 -6.62 6.26 1.31
C PRO A 55 -5.50 6.35 0.28
N ILE A 56 -4.52 7.24 0.49
CA ILE A 56 -3.34 7.34 -0.40
C ILE A 56 -2.46 6.10 -0.28
N LEU A 57 -2.19 5.59 0.94
CA LEU A 57 -1.46 4.34 1.16
C LEU A 57 -2.13 3.15 0.44
N TYR A 58 -3.46 3.08 0.48
CA TYR A 58 -4.25 2.00 -0.12
C TYR A 58 -4.31 2.07 -1.65
N SER A 59 -3.88 3.19 -2.23
CA SER A 59 -3.81 3.33 -3.68
C SER A 59 -2.73 2.42 -4.28
N LYS A 60 -2.97 1.96 -5.52
CA LYS A 60 -1.97 1.18 -6.29
C LYS A 60 -0.73 1.98 -6.68
N THR A 61 -0.79 3.31 -6.59
CA THR A 61 0.37 4.19 -6.77
C THR A 61 1.35 4.03 -5.63
N ILE A 62 0.85 3.87 -4.40
CA ILE A 62 1.68 3.63 -3.24
C ILE A 62 1.97 2.15 -3.12
N SER A 63 1.01 1.23 -3.00
CA SER A 63 1.34 -0.19 -2.81
C SER A 63 0.62 -1.14 -3.76
N LYS A 64 1.33 -2.17 -4.23
CA LYS A 64 0.72 -3.24 -5.01
C LYS A 64 -0.15 -4.17 -4.14
N TYR A 65 0.18 -4.33 -2.85
CA TYR A 65 -0.61 -5.11 -1.90
C TYR A 65 -1.92 -4.41 -1.55
N ASN A 66 -2.98 -5.17 -1.27
CA ASN A 66 -4.27 -4.59 -0.91
C ASN A 66 -4.37 -4.33 0.60
N TRP A 67 -3.77 -3.23 1.05
CA TRP A 67 -3.81 -2.81 2.46
C TRP A 67 -5.20 -2.43 2.98
N SER A 68 -6.12 -2.01 2.11
CA SER A 68 -7.48 -1.61 2.54
C SER A 68 -8.26 -2.74 3.21
N ASN A 69 -7.97 -3.99 2.82
CA ASN A 69 -8.60 -5.19 3.36
C ASN A 69 -7.74 -5.89 4.42
N ASP A 70 -6.56 -5.35 4.77
CA ASP A 70 -5.67 -5.96 5.75
C ASP A 70 -5.97 -5.42 7.16
N PRO A 71 -6.31 -6.29 8.13
CA PRO A 71 -6.56 -5.87 9.51
C PRO A 71 -5.33 -5.26 10.21
N GLN A 72 -4.13 -5.49 9.68
CA GLN A 72 -2.87 -4.92 10.17
C GLN A 72 -2.48 -3.61 9.50
N SER A 73 -3.27 -3.07 8.56
CA SER A 73 -2.98 -1.79 7.90
C SER A 73 -2.79 -0.63 8.88
N LYS A 74 -3.51 -0.64 10.01
CA LYS A 74 -3.33 0.29 11.12
C LYS A 74 -1.93 0.30 11.74
N TYR A 75 -1.13 -0.74 11.54
CA TYR A 75 0.25 -0.81 12.05
C TYR A 75 1.29 -0.40 11.01
N VAL A 76 0.90 0.04 9.81
CA VAL A 76 1.87 0.44 8.79
C VAL A 76 2.70 1.64 9.27
N PHE A 77 2.05 2.65 9.87
CA PHE A 77 2.71 3.84 10.42
C PHE A 77 2.92 3.79 11.93
N PHE A 78 2.17 2.94 12.64
CA PHE A 78 2.08 2.97 14.10
C PHE A 78 2.70 1.74 14.75
N THR A 79 3.05 1.87 16.03
CA THR A 79 3.43 0.77 16.90
C THR A 79 2.23 -0.15 17.18
N TYR A 80 2.46 -1.38 17.65
CA TYR A 80 1.38 -2.35 17.90
C TYR A 80 0.38 -1.93 18.98
N ASP A 81 0.81 -1.06 19.91
CA ASP A 81 -0.03 -0.44 20.93
C ASP A 81 -0.81 0.80 20.43
N LEU A 82 -0.53 1.25 19.20
CA LEU A 82 -1.12 2.43 18.57
C LEU A 82 -0.89 3.75 19.33
N GLN A 83 0.08 3.80 20.24
CA GLN A 83 0.40 5.00 21.03
C GLN A 83 1.44 5.91 20.37
N GLY A 84 2.15 5.41 19.35
CA GLY A 84 3.20 6.16 18.68
C GLY A 84 3.45 5.71 17.25
N LEU A 85 4.38 6.41 16.60
CA LEU A 85 4.85 6.05 15.27
C LEU A 85 5.90 4.94 15.36
N ASN A 86 5.82 4.00 14.43
CA ASN A 86 6.92 3.06 14.19
C ASN A 86 8.02 3.74 13.32
N PRO A 87 9.17 3.09 13.08
CA PRO A 87 10.24 3.66 12.26
C PRO A 87 9.81 4.15 10.85
N PHE A 88 8.91 3.43 10.18
CA PHE A 88 8.37 3.86 8.88
C PHE A 88 7.49 5.10 9.01
N GLY A 89 6.63 5.15 10.03
CA GLY A 89 5.82 6.31 10.37
C GLY A 89 6.65 7.55 10.68
N VAL A 90 7.75 7.38 11.43
CA VAL A 90 8.70 8.46 11.72
C VAL A 90 9.35 8.99 10.44
N GLN A 91 9.84 8.11 9.57
CA GLN A 91 10.40 8.52 8.27
C GLN A 91 9.38 9.29 7.42
N PHE A 92 8.11 8.85 7.42
CA PHE A 92 7.02 9.52 6.71
C PHE A 92 6.75 10.93 7.25
N VAL A 93 6.67 11.10 8.57
CA VAL A 93 6.47 12.42 9.18
C VAL A 93 7.65 13.34 8.90
N PHE A 94 8.89 12.87 9.00
CA PHE A 94 10.07 13.65 8.62
C PHE A 94 10.07 14.03 7.13
N ALA A 95 9.57 13.17 6.25
CA ALA A 95 9.45 13.49 4.84
C ALA A 95 8.40 14.59 4.60
N LEU A 96 7.33 14.62 5.39
CA LEU A 96 6.29 15.64 5.32
C LEU A 96 6.78 17.03 5.77
N GLU A 97 7.74 17.11 6.69
CA GLU A 97 8.31 18.40 7.17
C GLU A 97 8.90 19.24 6.03
N LYS A 98 9.31 18.62 4.93
CA LYS A 98 9.87 19.29 3.75
C LYS A 98 8.84 20.10 2.96
N TYR A 99 7.56 19.96 3.27
CA TYR A 99 6.46 20.64 2.58
C TYR A 99 5.86 21.75 3.44
N ASN A 100 4.94 22.51 2.85
CA ASN A 100 4.33 23.67 3.52
C ASN A 100 2.99 23.35 4.21
N ASN A 101 2.36 22.23 3.87
CA ASN A 101 1.08 21.80 4.41
C ASN A 101 0.88 20.29 4.24
N VAL A 102 -0.04 19.71 5.00
CA VAL A 102 -0.50 18.34 4.82
C VAL A 102 -1.64 18.34 3.79
N SER A 103 -1.39 17.82 2.61
CA SER A 103 -2.32 17.78 1.47
C SER A 103 -2.14 16.48 0.70
N PHE A 104 -3.05 16.19 -0.23
CA PHE A 104 -2.93 15.00 -1.09
C PHE A 104 -1.57 14.94 -1.80
N TYR A 105 -1.11 16.08 -2.34
CA TYR A 105 0.17 16.17 -3.02
C TYR A 105 1.34 15.88 -2.09
N SER A 106 1.44 16.58 -0.96
CA SER A 106 2.57 16.43 -0.03
C SER A 106 2.60 15.05 0.62
N VAL A 107 1.45 14.49 1.00
CA VAL A 107 1.36 13.12 1.52
C VAL A 107 1.80 12.09 0.48
N THR A 108 1.33 12.22 -0.76
CA THR A 108 1.72 11.31 -1.84
C THR A 108 3.23 11.36 -2.09
N GLN A 109 3.80 12.57 -2.20
CA GLN A 109 5.23 12.73 -2.45
C GLN A 109 6.09 12.24 -1.26
N ALA A 110 5.67 12.51 -0.02
CA ALA A 110 6.33 12.00 1.17
C ALA A 110 6.32 10.46 1.21
N LEU A 111 5.19 9.82 0.88
CA LEU A 111 5.12 8.36 0.80
C LEU A 111 6.00 7.79 -0.32
N LEU A 112 5.96 8.39 -1.52
CA LEU A 112 6.83 7.97 -2.63
C LEU A 112 8.32 8.10 -2.27
N TYR A 113 8.69 9.16 -1.55
CA TYR A 113 10.05 9.34 -1.05
C TYR A 113 10.43 8.23 -0.05
N VAL A 114 9.61 8.00 0.98
CA VAL A 114 9.92 7.02 2.03
C VAL A 114 9.90 5.58 1.53
N ARG A 115 9.09 5.27 0.52
CA ARG A 115 9.10 3.96 -0.15
C ARG A 115 10.48 3.57 -0.70
N ASN A 116 11.26 4.54 -1.17
CA ASN A 116 12.58 4.28 -1.74
C ASN A 116 13.68 4.21 -0.67
N LEU A 117 13.36 4.49 0.60
CA LEU A 117 14.31 4.38 1.69
C LEU A 117 14.50 2.91 2.11
N PRO A 118 15.69 2.56 2.64
CA PRO A 118 15.90 1.27 3.28
C PRO A 118 14.89 1.05 4.42
N SER A 119 14.40 -0.18 4.52
CA SER A 119 13.50 -0.57 5.61
C SER A 119 14.27 -1.09 6.82
N MET A 120 13.54 -1.38 7.91
CA MET A 120 14.10 -2.10 9.06
C MET A 120 14.34 -3.59 8.77
N HIS A 121 13.82 -4.12 7.66
CA HIS A 121 14.10 -5.47 7.21
C HIS A 121 15.35 -5.48 6.33
N PRO A 122 16.42 -6.20 6.70
CA PRO A 122 17.65 -6.22 5.91
C PRO A 122 17.40 -6.65 4.47
N GLY A 123 17.99 -5.91 3.52
CA GLY A 123 17.95 -6.23 2.09
C GLY A 123 16.72 -5.73 1.33
N TYR A 124 15.78 -5.03 1.98
CA TYR A 124 14.57 -4.51 1.34
C TYR A 124 14.37 -3.01 1.58
N THR A 125 13.83 -2.34 0.57
CA THR A 125 13.25 -1.00 0.70
C THR A 125 11.88 -1.07 1.36
N ASN A 126 11.43 0.05 1.92
CA ASN A 126 10.08 0.14 2.49
C ASN A 126 9.00 -0.19 1.44
N GLY A 127 9.20 0.23 0.19
CA GLY A 127 8.25 0.01 -0.89
C GLY A 127 8.08 -1.47 -1.25
N GLU A 128 9.18 -2.21 -1.30
CA GLU A 128 9.16 -3.66 -1.55
C GLU A 128 8.42 -4.40 -0.44
N LEU A 129 8.67 -4.04 0.83
CA LEU A 129 7.93 -4.61 1.95
C LEU A 129 6.44 -4.32 1.89
N LEU A 130 6.06 -3.07 1.60
CA LEU A 130 4.66 -2.69 1.43
C LEU A 130 4.00 -3.51 0.32
N ASP A 131 4.68 -3.70 -0.81
CA ASP A 131 4.16 -4.48 -1.94
C ASP A 131 4.03 -5.98 -1.64
N MET A 132 4.80 -6.48 -0.67
CA MET A 132 4.73 -7.84 -0.13
C MET A 132 3.75 -8.00 1.04
N GLY A 133 3.05 -6.93 1.44
CA GLY A 133 2.15 -6.95 2.59
C GLY A 133 2.87 -7.08 3.94
N VAL A 134 4.13 -6.67 4.01
CA VAL A 134 4.97 -6.64 5.21
C VAL A 134 4.94 -5.25 5.82
N LEU A 135 4.92 -5.17 7.15
CA LEU A 135 4.96 -3.90 7.87
C LEU A 135 6.41 -3.35 7.89
N PRO A 136 6.73 -2.23 7.21
CA PRO A 136 8.13 -1.82 7.03
C PRO A 136 8.84 -1.35 8.30
N GLY A 137 8.08 -0.90 9.29
CA GLY A 137 8.58 -0.49 10.60
C GLY A 137 8.94 -1.65 11.53
N PHE A 138 8.72 -2.90 11.14
CA PHE A 138 8.92 -4.07 12.00
C PHE A 138 9.87 -5.09 11.35
N PRO A 139 11.05 -5.34 11.95
CA PRO A 139 12.06 -6.22 11.34
C PRO A 139 11.62 -7.68 11.20
N ASN A 140 10.69 -8.14 12.05
CA ASN A 140 10.23 -9.53 12.10
C ASN A 140 8.81 -9.72 11.54
N SER A 141 8.28 -8.75 10.79
CA SER A 141 6.93 -8.87 10.21
C SER A 141 6.92 -9.94 9.11
N PRO A 142 5.97 -10.90 9.12
CA PRO A 142 5.94 -11.99 8.15
C PRO A 142 5.58 -11.52 6.74
N ILE A 143 6.19 -12.12 5.73
CA ILE A 143 5.87 -11.91 4.31
C ILE A 143 4.53 -12.53 3.98
N LYS A 144 3.54 -11.70 3.63
CA LYS A 144 2.17 -12.14 3.32
C LYS A 144 1.93 -12.43 1.85
N SER A 145 2.61 -11.68 0.97
CA SER A 145 2.51 -11.83 -0.48
C SER A 145 3.91 -12.01 -1.03
N GLN A 146 4.23 -13.24 -1.43
CA GLN A 146 5.39 -13.50 -2.29
C GLN A 146 5.10 -12.92 -3.68
N GLN A 147 5.31 -11.62 -3.84
CA GLN A 147 5.66 -11.13 -5.18
C GLN A 147 7.10 -11.56 -5.37
N THR A 148 7.32 -12.69 -6.05
CA THR A 148 8.66 -13.03 -6.53
C THR A 148 9.19 -11.81 -7.27
N PRO A 149 10.31 -11.20 -6.82
CA PRO A 149 10.83 -10.04 -7.50
C PRO A 149 11.06 -10.39 -8.96
N PHE A 150 10.69 -9.51 -9.90
CA PHE A 150 10.78 -9.81 -11.33
C PHE A 150 12.21 -10.24 -11.75
N TYR A 151 13.23 -9.80 -11.03
CA TYR A 151 14.61 -10.24 -11.27
C TYR A 151 14.89 -11.69 -10.87
N LEU A 152 14.13 -12.28 -9.94
CA LEU A 152 14.16 -13.73 -9.68
C LEU A 152 13.41 -14.54 -10.75
N SER A 153 12.53 -13.91 -11.54
CA SER A 153 11.86 -14.56 -12.69
C SER A 153 12.62 -14.47 -14.02
N LEU A 154 13.70 -13.68 -14.07
CA LEU A 154 14.57 -13.56 -15.25
C LEU A 154 15.33 -14.84 -15.68
N PRO A 155 15.75 -15.79 -14.83
CA PRO A 155 16.62 -16.88 -15.30
C PRO A 155 15.93 -17.75 -16.36
N PHE A 156 14.60 -17.92 -16.28
CA PHE A 156 13.86 -18.72 -17.26
C PHE A 156 13.71 -18.03 -18.62
N ILE A 157 13.47 -16.71 -18.65
CA ILE A 157 13.33 -15.97 -19.92
C ILE A 157 14.67 -15.92 -20.66
N VAL A 158 15.77 -15.68 -19.94
CA VAL A 158 17.13 -15.68 -20.50
C VAL A 158 17.49 -17.08 -21.05
N LEU A 159 17.15 -18.15 -20.33
CA LEU A 159 17.37 -19.52 -20.77
C LEU A 159 16.60 -19.84 -22.07
N ILE A 160 15.32 -19.45 -22.16
CA ILE A 160 14.49 -19.66 -23.36
C ILE A 160 15.07 -18.93 -24.57
N VAL A 161 15.51 -17.67 -24.40
CA VAL A 161 16.12 -16.89 -25.48
C VAL A 161 17.45 -17.51 -25.95
N LEU A 162 18.27 -18.02 -25.03
CA LEU A 162 19.51 -18.73 -25.37
C LEU A 162 19.24 -20.02 -26.14
N ILE A 163 18.29 -20.84 -25.70
CA ILE A 163 17.93 -22.09 -26.38
C ILE A 163 17.40 -21.80 -27.80
N LEU A 164 16.53 -20.79 -27.94
CA LEU A 164 16.01 -20.37 -29.24
C LEU A 164 17.11 -19.82 -30.15
N SER A 165 18.06 -19.04 -29.63
CA SER A 165 19.16 -18.52 -30.46
C SER A 165 20.07 -19.62 -30.98
N VAL A 166 20.36 -20.65 -30.17
CA VAL A 166 21.12 -21.83 -30.59
C VAL A 166 20.33 -22.64 -31.62
N PHE A 167 19.02 -22.82 -31.45
CA PHE A 167 18.18 -23.51 -32.43
C PHE A 167 18.12 -22.77 -33.78
N ILE A 168 17.96 -21.45 -33.75
CA ILE A 168 17.96 -20.61 -34.95
C ILE A 168 19.33 -20.67 -35.62
N MET A 169 20.43 -20.52 -34.88
CA MET A 169 21.77 -20.67 -35.44
C MET A 169 21.98 -22.05 -36.06
N TYR A 170 21.62 -23.13 -35.35
CA TYR A 170 21.74 -24.48 -35.88
C TYR A 170 20.92 -24.64 -37.17
N TYR A 171 19.68 -24.17 -37.21
CA TYR A 171 18.84 -24.33 -38.39
C TYR A 171 19.28 -23.44 -39.57
N VAL A 172 19.78 -22.23 -39.31
CA VAL A 172 20.23 -21.31 -40.36
C VAL A 172 21.60 -21.73 -40.91
N PHE A 173 22.54 -22.14 -40.05
CA PHE A 173 23.90 -22.48 -40.47
C PHE A 173 24.09 -23.96 -40.86
N ASN A 174 23.22 -24.88 -40.45
CA ASN A 174 23.29 -26.29 -40.83
C ASN A 174 22.40 -26.65 -42.04
N LYS A 175 21.67 -25.68 -42.61
CA LYS A 175 20.92 -25.80 -43.89
C LYS A 175 21.54 -25.05 -45.07
N LEU A 176 22.66 -24.36 -44.86
CA LEU A 176 23.56 -23.87 -45.92
C LEU A 176 24.67 -24.91 -46.14
#